data_AF-A0A382Y7S4-F1
#
_entry.id   AF-A0A382Y7S4-F1
#
_cell.length_a   1.000
_cell.length_b   1.000
_cell.length_c   1.000
_cell.angle_alpha   90.00
_cell.angle_beta   90.00
_cell.angle_gamma   90.00
#
_symmetry.space_group_name_H-M   'P 1'
#
loop_
_entity.id
_entity.type
_entity.pdbx_description
1 polymer ?
#
loop_
_entity_poly.entity_id
_entity_poly.type
_entity_poly.pdbx_seq_one_letter_code
_entity_poly.pdbx_strand_id
1 'polypeptide(L)'
;MRALDRYVIEDLGLPGAALMENAAKSIADLLEEEVLLRFPSCRIVICCGKGNNGGDGFALARMLANRKYQVMVVDAGEAKPPEATINQKVWTHFGESVSFPSADATRIIGEADLIIDAIFGTGLEREIGGAYLEWIETINSNNTAVKWAVDIPSGV
;
A
#
# COMPACT_ATOMS: atom_id res chain seq x y z
N MET A 1 9.82 16.55 1.15
CA MET A 1 9.50 15.47 0.19
C MET A 1 8.72 16.00 -1.02
N ARG A 2 7.44 16.38 -0.86
CA ARG A 2 6.57 16.89 -1.95
C ARG A 2 7.18 17.94 -2.89
N ALA A 3 7.99 18.86 -2.37
CA ALA A 3 8.65 19.88 -3.20
C ALA A 3 9.72 19.31 -4.14
N LEU A 4 10.44 18.26 -3.70
CA LEU A 4 11.38 17.53 -4.56
C LEU A 4 10.63 16.73 -5.61
N ASP A 5 9.57 16.00 -5.25
CA ASP A 5 8.79 15.22 -6.21
C ASP A 5 8.23 16.12 -7.32
N ARG A 6 7.71 17.29 -6.94
CA ARG A 6 7.24 18.29 -7.90
C ARG A 6 8.36 18.78 -8.81
N TYR A 7 9.54 19.10 -8.28
CA TYR A 7 10.68 19.53 -9.09
C TYR A 7 11.09 18.44 -10.10
N VAL A 8 11.13 17.18 -9.66
CA VAL A 8 11.48 16.06 -10.54
C VAL A 8 10.45 15.85 -11.66
N ILE A 9 9.16 16.04 -11.36
CA ILE A 9 8.08 15.88 -12.32
C ILE A 9 7.99 17.06 -13.29
N GLU A 10 7.95 18.28 -12.76
CA GLU A 10 7.68 19.49 -13.52
C GLU A 10 8.95 20.06 -14.20
N ASP A 11 10.08 20.07 -13.51
CA ASP A 11 11.31 20.70 -14.00
C ASP A 11 12.26 19.71 -14.69
N LEU A 12 12.35 18.47 -14.18
CA LEU A 12 13.18 17.42 -14.81
C LEU A 12 12.40 16.53 -15.81
N GLY A 13 11.07 16.63 -15.83
CA GLY A 13 10.21 15.94 -16.79
C GLY A 13 10.07 14.43 -16.54
N LEU A 14 10.45 13.92 -15.37
CA LEU A 14 10.27 12.51 -15.03
C LEU A 14 8.81 12.23 -14.64
N PRO A 15 8.11 11.27 -15.29
CA PRO A 15 6.71 10.99 -14.96
C PRO A 15 6.54 10.58 -13.49
N GLY A 16 5.53 11.11 -12.81
CA GLY A 16 5.23 10.74 -11.41
C GLY A 16 5.02 9.24 -11.21
N ALA A 17 4.42 8.57 -12.20
CA ALA A 17 4.25 7.12 -12.20
C ALA A 17 5.60 6.38 -12.16
N ALA A 18 6.65 6.91 -12.79
CA ALA A 18 7.99 6.31 -12.73
C ALA A 18 8.63 6.46 -11.33
N LEU A 19 8.35 7.56 -10.62
CA LEU A 19 8.80 7.75 -9.24
C LEU A 19 8.11 6.73 -8.31
N MET A 20 6.79 6.58 -8.44
CA MET A 20 5.97 5.61 -7.70
C MET A 20 6.43 4.17 -7.95
N GLU A 21 6.69 3.81 -9.20
CA GLU A 21 7.27 2.50 -9.56
C GLU A 21 8.64 2.27 -8.90
N ASN A 22 9.52 3.28 -8.89
CA ASN A 22 10.82 3.17 -8.24
C ASN A 22 10.72 3.03 -6.72
N ALA A 23 9.80 3.77 -6.08
CA ALA A 23 9.53 3.64 -4.66
C ALA A 23 9.03 2.23 -4.31
N ALA A 24 8.00 1.76 -5.03
CA ALA A 24 7.45 0.42 -4.86
C ALA A 24 8.49 -0.69 -5.09
N LYS A 25 9.36 -0.55 -6.10
CA LYS A 25 10.45 -1.50 -6.35
C LYS A 25 11.41 -1.58 -5.16
N SER A 26 11.81 -0.43 -4.64
CA SER A 26 12.75 -0.36 -3.52
C SER A 26 12.16 -1.02 -2.27
N ILE A 27 10.86 -0.80 -2.02
CA ILE A 27 10.14 -1.44 -0.90
C ILE A 27 10.01 -2.95 -1.13
N ALA A 28 9.69 -3.39 -2.35
CA ALA A 28 9.57 -4.81 -2.69
C ALA A 28 10.90 -5.56 -2.48
N ASP A 29 12.02 -4.97 -2.92
CA ASP A 29 13.36 -5.54 -2.74
C ASP A 29 13.72 -5.66 -1.25
N LEU A 30 13.45 -4.60 -0.47
CA LEU A 30 13.73 -4.60 0.96
C LEU A 30 12.85 -5.60 1.74
N LEU A 31 11.56 -5.67 1.43
CA LEU A 31 10.64 -6.64 2.03
C LEU A 31 11.05 -8.08 1.73
N GLU A 32 11.48 -8.34 0.50
CA GLU A 32 11.94 -9.66 0.09
C GLU A 32 13.17 -10.08 0.89
N GLU A 33 14.18 -9.21 0.98
CA GLU A 33 15.42 -9.45 1.72
C GLU A 33 15.19 -9.65 3.24
N GLU A 34 14.41 -8.76 3.86
CA GLU A 34 14.26 -8.72 5.32
C GLU A 34 13.23 -9.72 5.85
N VAL A 35 12.19 -10.04 5.06
CA VAL A 35 11.03 -10.79 5.54
C VAL A 35 10.72 -11.99 4.64
N LEU A 36 10.44 -11.76 3.36
CA LEU A 36 9.73 -12.75 2.55
C LEU A 36 10.59 -13.95 2.12
N LEU A 37 11.91 -13.78 1.99
CA LEU A 37 12.82 -14.92 1.75
C LEU A 37 12.83 -15.92 2.91
N ARG A 38 12.56 -15.46 4.13
CA ARG A 38 12.48 -16.32 5.32
C ARG A 38 11.10 -16.97 5.47
N PHE A 39 10.08 -16.34 4.91
CA PHE A 39 8.68 -16.76 5.02
C PHE A 39 7.98 -16.72 3.66
N PRO A 40 8.35 -17.59 2.71
CA PRO A 40 7.86 -17.50 1.33
C PRO A 40 6.37 -17.78 1.16
N SER A 41 5.73 -18.44 2.15
CA SER A 41 4.29 -18.70 2.18
C SER A 41 3.49 -17.68 3.00
N CYS A 42 4.10 -16.53 3.32
CA CYS A 42 3.46 -15.44 4.06
C CYS A 42 2.25 -14.90 3.29
N ARG A 43 1.09 -14.80 3.96
CA ARG A 43 -0.08 -14.11 3.42
C ARG A 43 0.10 -12.60 3.62
N ILE A 44 0.30 -11.90 2.51
CA ILE A 44 0.56 -10.46 2.49
C ILE A 44 -0.76 -9.73 2.25
N VAL A 45 -1.07 -8.78 3.12
CA VAL A 45 -2.20 -7.87 2.94
C VAL A 45 -1.68 -6.45 2.83
N ILE A 46 -2.00 -5.76 1.75
CA ILE A 46 -1.62 -4.37 1.52
C ILE A 46 -2.86 -3.48 1.63
N CYS A 47 -2.83 -2.54 2.56
CA CYS A 47 -3.93 -1.62 2.85
C CYS A 47 -3.72 -0.30 2.08
N CYS A 48 -4.41 -0.12 0.96
CA CYS A 48 -4.19 0.99 0.03
C CYS A 48 -5.22 2.12 0.21
N GLY A 49 -4.74 3.32 0.54
CA GLY A 49 -5.56 4.53 0.57
C GLY A 49 -5.90 5.07 -0.82
N LYS A 50 -6.60 6.21 -0.88
CA LYS A 50 -6.96 6.87 -2.16
C LYS A 50 -5.85 7.76 -2.75
N GLY A 51 -4.79 8.02 -1.99
CA GLY A 51 -3.73 8.97 -2.34
C GLY A 51 -2.51 8.31 -3.00
N ASN A 52 -1.41 9.06 -3.10
CA ASN A 52 -0.16 8.55 -3.66
C ASN A 52 0.39 7.36 -2.87
N ASN A 53 0.27 7.37 -1.53
CA ASN A 53 0.69 6.24 -0.70
C ASN A 53 -0.03 4.94 -1.10
N GLY A 54 -1.33 5.03 -1.38
CA GLY A 54 -2.10 3.89 -1.88
C GLY A 54 -1.65 3.46 -3.28
N GLY A 55 -1.26 4.42 -4.13
CA GLY A 55 -0.63 4.16 -5.42
C GLY A 55 0.67 3.36 -5.31
N ASP A 56 1.56 3.74 -4.38
CA ASP A 56 2.76 2.98 -4.04
C ASP A 56 2.39 1.56 -3.58
N GLY A 57 1.36 1.43 -2.76
CA GLY A 57 0.81 0.14 -2.31
C GLY A 57 0.30 -0.75 -3.45
N PHE A 58 -0.43 -0.21 -4.42
CA PHE A 58 -0.89 -0.96 -5.60
C PHE A 58 0.28 -1.41 -6.49
N ALA A 59 1.27 -0.54 -6.70
CA ALA A 59 2.48 -0.88 -7.45
C ALA A 59 3.25 -2.02 -6.73
N LEU A 60 3.42 -1.90 -5.42
CA LEU A 60 4.05 -2.90 -4.57
C LEU A 60 3.32 -4.24 -4.63
N ALA A 61 1.99 -4.22 -4.53
CA ALA A 61 1.15 -5.43 -4.61
C ALA A 61 1.42 -6.20 -5.92
N ARG A 62 1.43 -5.49 -7.04
CA ARG A 62 1.73 -6.06 -8.37
C ARG A 62 3.14 -6.64 -8.43
N MET A 63 4.14 -5.96 -7.87
CA MET A 63 5.53 -6.45 -7.89
C MET A 63 5.68 -7.74 -7.08
N LEU A 64 5.11 -7.79 -5.88
CA LEU A 64 5.15 -8.98 -5.03
C LEU A 64 4.36 -10.15 -5.66
N ALA A 65 3.19 -9.89 -6.25
CA ALA A 65 2.43 -10.91 -6.98
C ALA A 65 3.23 -11.47 -8.19
N ASN A 66 3.95 -10.61 -8.92
CA ASN A 66 4.84 -11.06 -10.00
C ASN A 66 5.98 -11.95 -9.51
N ARG A 67 6.47 -11.71 -8.28
CA ARG A 67 7.44 -12.56 -7.58
C ARG A 67 6.83 -13.82 -6.96
N LYS A 68 5.55 -14.10 -7.24
CA LYS A 68 4.79 -15.29 -6.81
C LYS A 68 4.43 -15.33 -5.32
N TYR A 69 4.47 -14.19 -4.64
CA TYR A 69 3.92 -14.07 -3.30
C TYR A 69 2.39 -14.01 -3.31
N GLN A 70 1.77 -14.51 -2.24
CA GLN A 70 0.33 -14.42 -2.05
C GLN A 70 -0.04 -13.04 -1.50
N VAL A 71 -0.62 -12.20 -2.36
CA VAL A 71 -0.95 -10.81 -2.03
C VAL A 71 -2.45 -10.58 -2.17
N MET A 72 -3.06 -9.99 -1.14
CA MET A 72 -4.40 -9.42 -1.19
C MET A 72 -4.33 -7.91 -0.94
N VAL A 73 -5.13 -7.14 -1.67
CA VAL A 73 -5.27 -5.71 -1.39
C VAL A 73 -6.58 -5.44 -0.65
N VAL A 74 -6.51 -4.62 0.39
CA VAL A 74 -7.67 -3.97 0.97
C VAL A 74 -7.61 -2.50 0.58
N ASP A 75 -8.65 -1.94 -0.07
CA ASP A 75 -8.61 -0.57 -0.58
C ASP A 75 -9.70 0.35 -0.02
N ALA A 76 -9.45 1.65 -0.11
CA ALA A 76 -10.42 2.69 0.21
C ALA A 76 -11.44 2.94 -0.93
N GLY A 77 -11.41 2.16 -2.02
CA GLY A 77 -12.07 2.44 -3.30
C GLY A 77 -11.20 3.21 -4.29
N GLU A 78 -11.83 3.96 -5.20
CA GLU A 78 -11.13 4.61 -6.33
C GLU A 78 -10.02 5.59 -5.87
N ALA A 79 -8.82 5.36 -6.40
CA ALA A 79 -7.66 6.22 -6.24
C ALA A 79 -7.85 7.53 -6.99
N LYS A 80 -7.36 8.64 -6.41
CA LYS A 80 -7.60 10.00 -6.95
C LYS A 80 -6.43 10.56 -7.75
N PRO A 81 -5.16 10.45 -7.29
CA PRO A 81 -4.04 10.96 -8.06
C PRO A 81 -3.84 10.15 -9.35
N PRO A 82 -3.49 10.79 -10.49
CA PRO A 82 -3.31 10.10 -11.76
C PRO A 82 -2.38 8.89 -11.68
N GLU A 83 -1.26 9.03 -10.98
CA GLU A 83 -0.26 7.98 -10.79
C GLU A 83 -0.82 6.80 -9.97
N ALA A 84 -1.58 7.10 -8.92
CA ALA A 84 -2.21 6.07 -8.10
C ALA A 84 -3.33 5.35 -8.87
N THR A 85 -4.13 6.07 -9.67
CA THR A 85 -5.15 5.48 -10.54
C THR A 85 -4.53 4.55 -11.59
N ILE A 86 -3.37 4.90 -12.15
CA ILE A 86 -2.63 4.02 -13.06
C ILE A 86 -2.32 2.71 -12.34
N ASN A 87 -1.68 2.76 -11.17
CA ASN A 87 -1.27 1.55 -10.46
C ASN A 87 -2.44 0.72 -9.92
N GLN A 88 -3.52 1.35 -9.45
CA GLN A 88 -4.75 0.64 -9.09
C GLN A 88 -5.32 -0.10 -10.31
N LYS A 89 -5.38 0.54 -11.48
CA LYS A 89 -5.86 -0.08 -12.72
C LYS A 89 -4.96 -1.21 -13.20
N VAL A 90 -3.63 -1.07 -13.07
CA VAL A 90 -2.75 -2.18 -13.43
C VAL A 90 -2.97 -3.35 -12.49
N TRP A 91 -3.08 -3.12 -11.16
CA TRP A 91 -3.31 -4.16 -10.16
C TRP A 91 -4.52 -5.06 -10.48
N THR A 92 -5.61 -4.53 -11.04
CA THR A 92 -6.81 -5.33 -11.39
C THR A 92 -6.54 -6.46 -12.39
N HIS A 93 -5.37 -6.48 -13.05
CA HIS A 93 -4.97 -7.53 -13.97
C HIS A 93 -4.04 -8.58 -13.33
N PHE A 94 -3.65 -8.40 -12.06
CA PHE A 94 -2.70 -9.26 -11.35
C PHE A 94 -3.30 -9.88 -10.09
N GLY A 95 -4.25 -9.21 -9.44
CA GLY A 95 -4.87 -9.72 -8.22
C GLY A 95 -6.18 -9.06 -7.89
N GLU A 96 -6.71 -9.41 -6.73
CA GLU A 96 -8.02 -8.99 -6.24
C GLU A 96 -7.87 -7.94 -5.13
N SER A 97 -8.89 -7.08 -5.04
CA SER A 97 -9.04 -6.11 -3.96
C SER A 97 -10.38 -6.31 -3.25
N VAL A 98 -10.40 -6.04 -1.95
CA VAL A 98 -11.63 -5.91 -1.16
C VAL A 98 -11.71 -4.50 -0.59
N SER A 99 -12.83 -3.81 -0.74
CA SER A 99 -12.96 -2.46 -0.20
C SER A 99 -13.23 -2.47 1.31
N PHE A 100 -12.62 -1.52 2.02
CA PHE A 100 -12.87 -1.21 3.42
C PHE A 100 -13.85 -0.02 3.53
N PRO A 101 -14.82 -0.04 4.48
CA PRO A 101 -15.09 -1.07 5.48
C PRO A 101 -15.93 -2.22 4.93
N SER A 102 -15.58 -3.45 5.29
CA SER A 102 -16.39 -4.65 5.05
C SER A 102 -15.95 -5.80 5.97
N ALA A 103 -16.86 -6.75 6.24
CA ALA A 103 -16.54 -7.92 7.05
C ALA A 103 -15.41 -8.77 6.42
N ASP A 104 -15.39 -8.86 5.09
CA ASP A 104 -14.33 -9.55 4.36
C ASP A 104 -12.99 -8.84 4.50
N ALA A 105 -12.95 -7.51 4.42
CA ALA A 105 -11.73 -6.75 4.65
C ALA A 105 -11.17 -6.97 6.07
N THR A 106 -12.03 -6.89 7.09
CA THR A 106 -11.64 -7.15 8.49
C THR A 106 -11.09 -8.57 8.67
N ARG A 107 -11.74 -9.57 8.08
CA ARG A 107 -11.29 -10.96 8.13
C ARG A 107 -9.94 -11.15 7.45
N ILE A 108 -9.77 -10.60 6.23
CA ILE A 108 -8.52 -10.68 5.47
C ILE A 108 -7.36 -10.06 6.27
N ILE A 109 -7.57 -8.89 6.87
CA ILE A 109 -6.56 -8.24 7.72
C ILE A 109 -6.23 -9.09 8.96
N GLY A 110 -7.25 -9.68 9.60
CA GLY A 110 -7.06 -10.55 10.77
C GLY A 110 -6.32 -11.86 10.47
N GLU A 111 -6.42 -12.36 9.24
CA GLU A 111 -5.74 -13.57 8.76
C GLU A 111 -4.35 -13.30 8.19
N ALA A 112 -3.91 -12.04 8.09
CA ALA A 112 -2.62 -11.70 7.48
C ALA A 112 -1.43 -12.16 8.33
N ASP A 113 -0.33 -12.53 7.66
CA ASP A 113 0.97 -12.79 8.30
C ASP A 113 1.90 -11.57 8.18
N LEU A 114 1.74 -10.78 7.09
CA LEU A 114 2.36 -9.47 6.88
C LEU A 114 1.31 -8.47 6.44
N ILE A 115 1.22 -7.35 7.14
CA ILE A 115 0.35 -6.22 6.78
C ILE A 115 1.24 -5.05 6.35
N ILE A 116 0.96 -4.50 5.18
CA ILE A 116 1.60 -3.30 4.66
C ILE A 116 0.58 -2.16 4.70
N ASP A 117 0.86 -1.17 5.53
CA ASP A 117 0.11 0.08 5.63
C ASP A 117 0.56 1.04 4.53
N ALA A 118 -0.31 1.22 3.54
CA ALA A 118 -0.17 2.18 2.45
C ALA A 118 -1.39 3.13 2.43
N ILE A 119 -1.99 3.41 3.60
CA ILE A 119 -3.22 4.19 3.69
C ILE A 119 -2.90 5.69 3.55
N PHE A 120 -2.05 6.22 4.43
CA PHE A 120 -1.64 7.62 4.44
C PHE A 120 -0.12 7.73 4.58
N GLY A 121 0.47 8.59 3.75
CA GLY A 121 1.88 8.98 3.89
C GLY A 121 2.00 10.38 4.51
N THR A 122 3.13 11.03 4.27
CA THR A 122 3.47 12.41 4.69
C THR A 122 2.49 13.50 4.24
N GLY A 123 1.49 13.14 3.45
CA GLY A 123 0.49 14.05 2.94
C GLY A 123 -0.78 14.21 3.77
N LEU A 124 -0.87 13.56 4.92
CA LEU A 124 -2.01 13.67 5.81
C LEU A 124 -2.02 15.03 6.52
N GLU A 125 -3.01 15.87 6.22
CA GLU A 125 -3.18 17.20 6.83
C GLU A 125 -4.41 17.27 7.75
N ARG A 126 -5.13 16.15 7.91
CA ARG A 126 -6.43 16.08 8.61
C ARG A 126 -6.42 15.03 9.70
N GLU A 127 -7.21 15.26 10.75
CA GLU A 127 -7.50 14.26 11.76
C GLU A 127 -8.12 13.01 11.12
N ILE A 128 -7.68 11.85 11.59
CA ILE A 128 -8.19 10.56 11.16
C ILE A 128 -9.49 10.27 11.92
N GLY A 129 -10.55 9.95 11.18
CA GLY A 129 -11.84 9.58 11.75
C GLY A 129 -12.64 8.65 10.83
N GLY A 130 -13.78 8.20 11.33
CA GLY A 130 -14.68 7.30 10.60
C GLY A 130 -13.99 6.00 10.18
N ALA A 131 -14.29 5.53 8.96
CA ALA A 131 -13.78 4.25 8.46
C ALA A 131 -12.24 4.14 8.45
N TYR A 132 -11.50 5.25 8.31
CA TYR A 132 -10.04 5.17 8.34
C TYR A 132 -9.49 4.91 9.75
N LEU A 133 -10.15 5.44 10.79
CA LEU A 133 -9.78 5.14 12.17
C LEU A 133 -10.05 3.67 12.47
N GLU A 134 -11.24 3.17 12.11
CA GLU A 134 -11.62 1.77 12.25
C GLU A 134 -10.63 0.84 11.51
N TRP A 135 -10.17 1.25 10.33
CA TRP A 135 -9.20 0.48 9.55
C TRP A 135 -7.85 0.37 10.27
N ILE A 136 -7.31 1.49 10.77
CA ILE A 136 -6.05 1.50 11.53
C ILE A 136 -6.19 0.70 12.82
N GLU A 137 -7.31 0.82 13.53
CA GLU A 137 -7.60 0.00 14.72
C GLU A 137 -7.67 -1.50 14.37
N THR A 138 -8.28 -1.85 13.24
CA THR A 138 -8.31 -3.23 12.72
C THR A 138 -6.89 -3.76 12.47
N ILE A 139 -6.04 -2.98 11.79
CA ILE A 139 -4.64 -3.34 11.57
C ILE A 139 -3.91 -3.52 12.91
N ASN A 140 -4.09 -2.58 13.85
CA ASN A 140 -3.42 -2.60 15.14
C ASN A 140 -3.86 -3.77 16.02
N SER A 141 -5.12 -4.19 15.93
CA SER A 141 -5.66 -5.31 16.69
C SER A 141 -5.09 -6.67 16.30
N ASN A 142 -4.50 -6.80 15.10
CA ASN A 142 -3.77 -8.00 14.70
C ASN A 142 -2.42 -8.04 15.43
N ASN A 143 -2.31 -8.90 16.44
CA ASN A 143 -1.11 -9.01 17.29
C ASN A 143 -0.07 -10.01 16.77
N THR A 144 -0.36 -10.72 15.67
CA THR A 144 0.51 -11.79 15.14
C THR A 144 1.22 -11.39 13.86
N ALA A 145 0.61 -10.53 13.04
CA ALA A 145 1.19 -10.08 11.79
C ALA A 145 2.38 -9.14 12.01
N VAL A 146 3.40 -9.29 11.17
CA VAL A 146 4.43 -8.24 11.00
C VAL A 146 3.78 -7.05 10.30
N LYS A 147 4.12 -5.82 10.71
CA LYS A 147 3.53 -4.58 10.15
C LYS A 147 4.63 -3.71 9.55
N TRP A 148 4.43 -3.29 8.31
CA TRP A 148 5.31 -2.35 7.60
C TRP A 148 4.49 -1.17 7.13
N ALA A 149 5.07 0.02 7.11
CA ALA A 149 4.43 1.21 6.57
C ALA A 149 5.17 1.69 5.33
N VAL A 150 4.41 2.11 4.32
CA VAL A 150 4.91 2.86 3.18
C VAL A 150 4.96 4.34 3.58
N ASP A 151 6.13 4.95 3.43
CA ASP A 151 6.45 6.32 3.88
C ASP A 151 6.44 6.47 5.41
N ILE A 152 5.26 6.55 6.03
CA ILE A 152 5.09 6.68 7.49
C ILE A 152 3.90 5.83 7.96
N PRO A 153 3.88 5.35 9.22
CA PRO A 153 2.70 4.69 9.77
C PRO A 153 1.51 5.64 9.77
N SER A 154 0.38 5.20 9.22
CA SER A 154 -0.84 5.98 9.14
C SER A 154 -1.36 6.33 10.54
N GLY A 155 -1.55 7.61 10.81
CA GLY A 155 -2.07 8.12 12.09
C GLY A 155 -1.02 8.59 13.09
N VAL A 156 0.24 8.65 12.67
CA VAL A 156 1.34 9.34 13.38
C VAL A 156 1.32 10.83 13.09
#